data_AF-A0A627A4I9-F1
#
_entry.id   AF-A0A627A4I9-F1
#
_cell.length_a   1.000
_cell.length_b   1.000
_cell.length_c   1.000
_cell.angle_alpha   90.00
_cell.angle_beta   90.00
_cell.angle_gamma   90.00
#
_symmetry.space_group_name_H-M   'P 1'
#
loop_
_entity.id
_entity.type
_entity.pdbx_description
1 polymer ?
#
loop_
_entity_poly.entity_id
_entity_poly.type
_entity_poly.pdbx_seq_one_letter_code
_entity_poly.pdbx_strand_id
1 'polypeptide(L)' 'MIKELDMQLRKLTTAMLVMGLSAGLAHAEDGAPAAGSTLDKIAKNGVIVVGHRESSVPFSYYDNQQKV' A
#
# COMPACT_ATOMS: atom_id res chain seq x y z
N MET A 1 15.14 31.63 38.00
CA MET A 1 15.53 31.68 36.58
C MET A 1 16.13 30.35 36.10
N ILE A 2 17.15 29.80 36.77
CA ILE A 2 17.84 28.55 36.33
C ILE A 2 16.94 27.29 36.39
N LYS A 3 16.10 27.14 37.41
CA LYS A 3 15.17 25.99 37.55
C LYS A 3 14.09 25.93 36.46
N GLU A 4 13.65 27.10 36.00
CA GLU A 4 12.65 27.20 34.93
C GLU A 4 13.27 26.79 33.60
N LEU A 5 14.51 27.22 33.34
CA LEU A 5 15.26 26.84 32.14
C LEU A 5 15.49 25.32 32.07
N ASP A 6 15.77 24.67 33.21
CA ASP A 6 15.92 23.21 33.31
C ASP A 6 14.61 22.47 33.02
N MET A 7 13.49 22.96 33.57
CA MET A 7 12.15 22.40 33.33
C MET A 7 11.74 22.49 31.85
N GLN A 8 12.02 23.63 31.20
CA GLN A 8 11.72 23.84 29.78
C GLN A 8 12.61 22.96 28.89
N LEU A 9 13.89 22.78 29.24
CA LEU A 9 14.80 21.90 28.53
C LEU A 9 14.33 20.44 28.60
N ARG A 10 13.90 19.97 29.78
CA ARG A 10 13.35 18.62 29.95
C ARG A 10 12.05 18.41 29.17
N LYS A 11 11.15 19.40 29.15
CA LYS A 11 9.92 19.37 28.34
C LYS A 11 10.22 19.29 26.84
N LEU A 12 11.20 20.06 26.37
CA LEU A 12 11.62 20.07 24.97
C LEU A 12 12.24 18.72 24.57
N THR A 13 13.10 18.14 25.41
CA THR A 13 13.70 16.82 25.15
C THR A 13 12.65 15.72 25.10
N THR A 14 11.66 15.73 26.01
CA THR A 14 10.55 14.77 25.99
C THR A 14 9.66 14.95 24.76
N ALA A 15 9.37 16.19 24.36
CA ALA A 15 8.59 16.47 23.15
C ALA A 15 9.31 15.97 21.88
N MET A 16 10.62 16.18 21.78
CA MET A 16 11.46 15.68 20.69
C MET A 16 11.47 14.15 20.63
N LEU A 17 11.55 13.47 21.79
CA LEU A 17 11.50 12.01 21.86
C LEU A 17 10.17 11.44 21.36
N VAL A 18 9.04 12.06 21.73
CA VAL A 18 7.69 11.64 21.28
C VAL A 18 7.51 11.85 19.77
N MET A 19 8.07 12.94 19.22
CA MET A 19 8.01 13.21 17.78
C MET A 19 8.93 12.29 16.95
N GLY A 20 10.04 11.80 17.51
CA GLY A 20 10.94 10.86 16.83
C GLY A 20 10.36 9.45 16.66
N LEU A 21 9.42 9.04 17.51
CA LEU A 21 8.82 7.70 17.49
C LEU A 21 7.76 7.51 16.40
N SER A 22 7.20 8.58 15.84
CA SER A 22 6.19 8.52 14.77
C SER A 22 6.76 8.60 13.35
N ALA A 23 8.04 8.95 13.19
CA ALA A 23 8.69 9.08 11.89
C ALA A 23 9.12 7.74 11.25
N GLY A 24 9.02 6.63 11.98
CA GLY A 24 9.43 5.30 11.51
C GLY A 24 8.35 4.48 10.80
N LEU A 25 7.09 4.96 10.73
CA LEU A 25 5.97 4.23 10.13
C LEU A 25 5.70 4.63 8.67
N ALA A 26 6.71 5.11 7.95
CA ALA A 26 6.68 5.03 6.50
C ALA A 26 6.89 3.56 6.11
N HIS A 27 5.86 2.74 6.31
CA HIS A 27 5.76 1.47 5.62
C HIS A 27 5.73 1.83 4.13
N ALA A 28 6.88 1.71 3.47
CA ALA A 28 6.86 1.42 2.05
C ALA A 28 6.02 0.16 1.93
N GLU A 29 4.84 0.28 1.33
CA GLU A 29 4.16 -0.85 0.73
C GLU A 29 5.11 -1.39 -0.34
N ASP A 30 6.10 -2.16 0.09
CA ASP A 30 6.85 -3.03 -0.81
C ASP A 30 5.79 -3.75 -1.61
N GLY A 31 5.86 -3.64 -2.94
CA GLY A 31 4.88 -4.14 -3.90
C GLY A 31 4.72 -5.67 -3.90
N ALA A 32 4.98 -6.32 -2.77
CA ALA A 32 4.51 -7.63 -2.42
C ALA A 32 2.98 -7.65 -2.58
N PRO A 33 2.45 -8.47 -3.50
CA PRO A 33 1.02 -8.54 -3.71
C PRO A 33 0.36 -8.99 -2.41
N ALA A 34 -0.58 -8.19 -1.92
CA ALA A 34 -1.51 -8.59 -0.89
C ALA A 34 -2.06 -9.99 -1.22
N ALA A 35 -1.74 -10.96 -0.37
CA ALA A 35 -2.07 -12.37 -0.50
C ALA A 35 -1.62 -13.03 -1.83
N GLY A 36 -0.43 -13.66 -1.84
CA GLY A 36 0.02 -14.62 -2.86
C GLY A 36 0.28 -14.01 -4.23
N SER A 37 1.44 -14.30 -4.83
CA SER A 37 1.72 -13.80 -6.17
C SER A 37 0.66 -14.27 -7.18
N THR A 38 0.44 -13.53 -8.26
CA THR A 38 -0.49 -13.92 -9.32
C THR A 38 -0.17 -15.31 -9.86
N LEU A 39 1.12 -15.63 -10.00
CA LEU A 39 1.57 -16.95 -10.45
C LEU A 39 1.25 -18.05 -9.42
N ASP A 40 1.37 -17.77 -8.12
CA ASP A 40 0.95 -18.72 -7.08
C ASP A 40 -0.56 -18.99 -7.13
N LYS A 41 -1.38 -17.95 -7.39
CA LYS A 41 -2.84 -18.10 -7.54
C LYS A 41 -3.19 -18.95 -8.75
N ILE A 42 -2.51 -18.73 -9.88
CA ILE A 42 -2.67 -19.53 -11.09
C ILE A 42 -2.26 -20.98 -10.83
N ALA A 43 -1.11 -21.21 -10.21
CA ALA A 43 -0.61 -22.55 -9.91
C ALA A 43 -1.52 -23.31 -8.93
N LYS A 44 -2.06 -22.65 -7.90
CA LYS A 44 -2.97 -23.26 -6.92
C LYS A 44 -4.34 -23.58 -7.49
N ASN A 45 -4.91 -22.68 -8.31
CA ASN A 45 -6.27 -22.85 -8.84
C ASN A 45 -6.30 -23.59 -10.18
N GLY A 46 -5.18 -23.68 -10.89
CA GLY A 46 -5.10 -24.23 -12.24
C GLY A 46 -5.80 -23.37 -13.31
N VAL A 47 -6.18 -22.13 -12.99
CA VAL A 47 -6.95 -21.24 -13.86
C VAL A 47 -6.39 -19.82 -13.77
N ILE A 48 -6.28 -19.14 -14.92
CA ILE A 48 -6.03 -17.71 -15.01
C ILE A 48 -7.36 -16.97 -15.23
N VAL A 49 -7.63 -15.98 -14.38
CA VAL A 49 -8.82 -15.11 -14.52
C VAL A 49 -8.41 -13.86 -15.26
N VAL A 50 -8.95 -13.67 -16.47
CA VAL A 50 -8.71 -12.49 -17.30
C VAL A 50 -9.93 -11.58 -17.20
N GLY A 51 -9.76 -10.38 -16.63
CA GLY A 51 -10.78 -9.35 -16.66
C GLY A 51 -10.87 -8.72 -18.05
N HIS A 52 -12.08 -8.51 -18.57
CA HIS A 52 -12.31 -7.84 -19.84
C HIS A 52 -13.37 -6.74 -19.71
N ARG A 53 -13.45 -5.85 -20.71
CA ARG A 53 -14.48 -4.82 -20.82
C ARG A 53 -15.50 -5.24 -21.87
N GLU A 54 -16.73 -4.73 -21.74
CA GLU A 54 -17.81 -5.09 -22.66
C GLU A 54 -17.92 -4.11 -23.86
N SER A 55 -17.49 -2.85 -23.69
CA SER A 55 -17.75 -1.78 -24.66
C SER A 55 -16.53 -0.86 -24.91
N SER A 56 -15.31 -1.37 -24.84
CA SER A 56 -14.07 -0.61 -25.09
C SER A 56 -13.48 -0.95 -26.46
N VAL A 57 -14.18 -0.60 -27.54
CA VAL A 57 -13.70 -0.78 -28.93
C VAL A 57 -12.52 0.15 -29.21
N PRO A 58 -11.41 -0.29 -29.85
CA PRO A 58 -11.13 -1.64 -30.38
C PRO A 58 -10.29 -2.54 -29.44
N PHE A 59 -10.17 -2.20 -28.16
CA PHE A 59 -9.25 -2.86 -27.23
C PHE A 59 -9.87 -4.07 -26.48
N SER A 60 -11.11 -3.97 -26.01
CA SER A 60 -11.82 -5.05 -25.31
C SER A 60 -13.34 -4.81 -25.36
N TYR A 61 -14.04 -5.66 -26.11
CA TYR A 61 -15.47 -5.57 -26.37
C TYR A 61 -16.01 -6.93 -26.80
N TYR A 62 -17.32 -7.15 -26.71
CA TYR A 62 -17.94 -8.32 -27.35
C TYR A 62 -18.10 -8.08 -28.84
N ASP A 63 -17.63 -9.02 -29.65
CA ASP A 63 -17.98 -9.08 -31.06
C ASP A 63 -19.45 -9.52 -31.26
N ASN A 64 -19.91 -9.47 -32.51
CA ASN A 64 -21.28 -9.87 -32.86
C ASN A 64 -21.56 -11.37 -32.67
N GLN A 65 -20.55 -12.15 -32.25
CA GLN A 65 -20.63 -13.57 -31.96
C GLN A 65 -20.42 -13.86 -30.46
N GLN A 66 -20.54 -12.83 -29.62
CA GLN A 66 -20.38 -12.91 -28.16
C GLN A 66 -18.98 -13.34 -27.72
N LYS A 67 -17.96 -13.06 -28.54
CA LYS A 67 -16.55 -13.33 -28.22
C LYS A 67 -15.87 -12.05 -27.76
N VAL A 68 -15.02 -12.20 -26.76
CA VAL A 68 -14.08 -11.19 -26.25
C VAL A 68 -12.68 -11.52 -26.76
#